data_AF-A0A2M8S9N6-F1
#
_entry.id   AF-A0A2M8S9N6-F1
#
_cell.length_a   1.000
_cell.length_b   1.000
_cell.length_c   1.000
_cell.angle_alpha   90.00
_cell.angle_beta   90.00
_cell.angle_gamma   90.00
#
_symmetry.space_group_name_H-M   'P 1'
#
loop_
_entity.id
_entity.type
_entity.pdbx_description
1 polymer ?
#
loop_
_entity_poly.entity_id
_entity_poly.type
_entity_poly.pdbx_seq_one_letter_code
_entity_poly.pdbx_strand_id
1 'polypeptide(L)'
;MLEYTSLEKIRLEKIEELRKNNLEPYPTRAGRTHTSAQAIAAFEKAEKETGETTPAEVKVTLAGRLRAVRPMGKITFAHIEDGEGRIQLFFRANDLGEEKLDLFNRAFDLGDFVQASGFMFRTRTSEATLH
;
A
#
# COMPACT_ATOMS: atom_id res chain seq x y z
N MET A 1 -11.73 -33.36 10.02
CA MET A 1 -11.47 -31.92 10.18
C MET A 1 -10.24 -31.63 9.35
N LEU A 2 -10.29 -30.69 8.40
CA LEU A 2 -9.10 -30.34 7.62
C LEU A 2 -8.12 -29.68 8.58
N GLU A 3 -6.93 -30.27 8.75
CA GLU A 3 -5.87 -29.63 9.52
C GLU A 3 -5.23 -28.54 8.68
N TYR A 4 -5.15 -27.33 9.25
CA TYR A 4 -4.41 -26.24 8.64
C TYR A 4 -2.92 -26.56 8.60
N THR A 5 -2.30 -26.24 7.46
CA THR A 5 -0.86 -26.17 7.30
C THR A 5 -0.24 -25.15 8.26
N SER A 6 1.07 -25.22 8.48
CA SER A 6 1.80 -24.24 9.29
C SER A 6 1.61 -22.81 8.78
N LEU A 7 1.62 -22.61 7.45
CA LEU A 7 1.44 -21.30 6.84
C LEU A 7 0.02 -20.75 7.08
N GLU A 8 -1.01 -21.58 6.95
CA GLU A 8 -2.40 -21.17 7.21
C GLU A 8 -2.59 -20.78 8.67
N LYS A 9 -2.00 -21.52 9.62
CA LYS A 9 -2.03 -21.17 11.05
C LYS A 9 -1.40 -19.79 11.31
N ILE A 10 -0.23 -19.51 10.72
CA ILE A 10 0.42 -18.20 10.85
C ILE A 10 -0.46 -17.09 10.27
N ARG A 11 -1.09 -17.29 9.11
CA ARG A 11 -2.00 -16.29 8.52
C ARG A 11 -3.24 -16.05 9.39
N LEU A 12 -3.78 -17.10 10.03
CA LEU A 12 -4.89 -16.98 10.98
C LEU A 12 -4.47 -16.20 12.23
N GLU A 13 -3.26 -16.42 12.75
CA GLU A 13 -2.73 -15.66 13.88
C GLU A 13 -2.57 -14.16 13.55
N LYS A 14 -2.12 -13.84 12.33
CA LYS A 14 -2.02 -12.45 11.85
C LYS A 14 -3.38 -11.76 11.74
N ILE A 15 -4.42 -12.47 11.30
CA ILE A 15 -5.80 -11.96 11.28
C ILE A 15 -6.25 -11.56 12.69
N GLU A 16 -5.97 -12.38 13.69
CA GLU A 16 -6.30 -12.07 15.09
C GLU A 16 -5.48 -10.88 15.62
N GLU A 17 -4.22 -10.78 15.22
CA GLU A 17 -3.38 -9.62 15.55
C GLU A 17 -3.94 -8.32 14.97
N LEU A 18 -4.37 -8.31 13.70
CA LEU A 18 -5.01 -7.14 13.09
C LEU A 18 -6.26 -6.73 13.88
N ARG A 19 -7.12 -7.69 14.26
CA ARG A 19 -8.31 -7.43 15.09
C ARG A 19 -7.98 -6.84 16.45
N LYS A 20 -6.95 -7.35 17.14
CA LYS A 20 -6.47 -6.80 18.42
C LYS A 20 -6.00 -5.35 18.30
N ASN A 21 -5.52 -4.95 17.12
CA ASN A 21 -5.12 -3.58 16.79
C ASN A 21 -6.27 -2.75 16.20
N ASN A 22 -7.53 -3.18 16.37
CA ASN A 22 -8.74 -2.53 15.83
C ASN A 22 -8.74 -2.37 14.30
N LEU A 23 -8.09 -3.29 13.58
CA LEU A 23 -8.06 -3.33 12.12
C LEU A 23 -8.85 -4.55 11.64
N GLU A 24 -10.00 -4.33 11.01
CA GLU A 24 -10.81 -5.40 10.41
C GLU A 24 -10.12 -5.94 9.15
N PRO A 25 -9.70 -7.22 9.11
CA PRO A 25 -8.99 -7.79 7.94
C PRO A 25 -9.85 -7.92 6.69
N TYR A 26 -11.18 -8.02 6.86
CA TYR A 26 -12.13 -8.18 5.75
C TYR A 26 -13.21 -7.10 5.80
N PRO A 27 -12.86 -5.83 5.56
CA PRO A 27 -13.83 -4.75 5.56
C PRO A 27 -14.83 -4.91 4.40
N THR A 28 -16.08 -4.52 4.63
CA THR A 28 -17.17 -4.68 3.63
C THR A 28 -17.09 -3.69 2.47
N ARG A 29 -16.26 -2.63 2.59
CA ARG A 29 -16.11 -1.56 1.60
C ARG A 29 -14.66 -1.11 1.50
N ALA A 30 -14.25 -0.77 0.28
CA ALA A 30 -13.01 -0.06 0.00
C ALA A 30 -13.33 1.34 -0.56
N GLY A 31 -12.55 2.34 -0.16
CA GLY A 31 -12.64 3.73 -0.62
C GLY A 31 -11.79 4.04 -1.85
N ARG A 32 -11.57 3.06 -2.74
CA ARG A 32 -10.73 3.23 -3.93
C ARG A 32 -11.24 4.37 -4.81
N THR A 33 -10.37 5.35 -5.11
CA THR A 33 -10.70 6.48 -6.00
C THR A 33 -10.13 6.32 -7.41
N HIS A 34 -9.00 5.64 -7.55
CA HIS A 34 -8.33 5.42 -8.83
C HIS A 34 -7.83 3.98 -8.94
N THR A 35 -7.68 3.49 -10.16
CA THR A 35 -6.79 2.35 -10.46
C THR A 35 -5.33 2.80 -10.49
N SER A 36 -4.39 1.86 -10.48
CA SER A 36 -2.97 2.17 -10.61
C SER A 36 -2.67 2.93 -11.89
N ALA A 37 -3.27 2.53 -13.02
CA ALA A 37 -3.06 3.17 -14.31
C ALA A 37 -3.64 4.59 -14.33
N GLN A 38 -4.85 4.79 -13.77
CA GLN A 38 -5.46 6.12 -13.65
C GLN A 38 -4.63 7.06 -12.78
N ALA A 39 -4.11 6.57 -11.64
CA ALA A 39 -3.30 7.38 -10.73
C ALA A 39 -1.97 7.80 -11.37
N ILE A 40 -1.29 6.88 -12.07
CA ILE A 40 -0.06 7.18 -12.80
C ILE A 40 -0.33 8.21 -13.90
N ALA A 41 -1.38 8.01 -14.71
CA ALA A 41 -1.72 8.94 -15.79
C ALA A 41 -2.08 10.34 -15.28
N ALA A 42 -2.84 10.43 -14.18
CA ALA A 42 -3.19 11.71 -13.55
C ALA A 42 -1.94 12.44 -13.01
N PHE A 43 -1.03 11.70 -12.38
CA PHE A 43 0.24 12.24 -11.89
C PHE A 43 1.14 12.74 -13.04
N GLU A 44 1.36 11.93 -14.06
CA GLU A 44 2.20 12.30 -15.21
C GLU A 44 1.66 13.50 -15.98
N LYS A 45 0.33 13.63 -16.05
CA LYS A 45 -0.32 14.81 -16.64
C LYS A 45 0.00 16.06 -15.81
N ALA A 46 -0.15 15.99 -14.50
CA ALA A 46 0.12 17.11 -13.59
C ALA A 46 1.61 17.54 -13.62
N GLU A 47 2.53 16.60 -13.70
CA GLU A 47 3.97 16.88 -13.84
C GLU A 47 4.29 17.62 -15.14
N LYS A 48 3.67 17.22 -16.25
CA LYS A 48 3.86 17.88 -17.56
C LYS A 48 3.31 19.31 -17.58
N GLU A 49 2.19 19.55 -16.92
CA GLU A 49 1.53 20.85 -16.90
C GLU A 49 2.26 21.87 -16.01
N THR A 50 2.87 21.42 -14.91
CA THR A 50 3.57 22.29 -13.96
C THR A 50 5.06 22.45 -14.26
N GLY A 51 5.69 21.45 -14.91
CA GLY A 51 7.15 21.40 -15.07
C GLY A 51 7.89 21.13 -13.75
N GLU A 52 7.16 20.85 -12.67
CA GLU A 52 7.71 20.54 -11.35
C GLU A 52 7.71 19.02 -11.11
N THR A 53 8.70 18.53 -10.37
CA THR A 53 8.75 17.12 -9.94
C THR A 53 7.77 16.80 -8.81
N THR A 54 7.11 17.83 -8.28
CA THR A 54 6.08 17.76 -7.23
C THR A 54 4.91 18.69 -7.60
N PRO A 55 4.12 18.34 -8.63
CA PRO A 55 2.91 19.08 -8.97
C PRO A 55 1.91 19.10 -7.81
N ALA A 56 0.85 19.90 -7.92
CA ALA A 56 -0.27 19.90 -6.98
C ALA A 56 -0.66 18.46 -6.59
N GLU A 57 -0.78 18.21 -5.28
CA GLU A 57 -0.89 16.86 -4.72
C GLU A 57 -2.03 16.06 -5.38
N VAL A 58 -1.69 15.12 -6.25
CA VAL A 58 -2.65 14.18 -6.84
C VAL A 58 -3.00 13.16 -5.75
N LYS A 59 -4.03 13.48 -4.96
CA LYS A 59 -4.50 12.65 -3.85
C LYS A 59 -5.33 11.49 -4.37
N VAL A 60 -4.92 10.28 -4.02
CA VAL A 60 -5.58 9.06 -4.48
C VAL A 60 -5.72 8.05 -3.34
N THR A 61 -6.68 7.15 -3.48
CA THR A 61 -6.79 5.94 -2.68
C THR A 61 -6.78 4.76 -3.62
N LEU A 62 -5.79 3.90 -3.44
CA LEU A 62 -5.54 2.73 -4.28
C LEU A 62 -5.82 1.47 -3.49
N ALA A 63 -6.27 0.43 -4.17
CA ALA A 63 -6.46 -0.88 -3.57
C ALA A 63 -5.97 -1.97 -4.53
N GLY A 64 -5.20 -2.92 -4.01
CA GLY A 64 -4.60 -3.97 -4.82
C GLY A 64 -3.93 -5.05 -3.99
N ARG A 65 -3.49 -6.11 -4.66
CA ARG A 65 -2.81 -7.25 -4.05
C ARG A 65 -1.35 -6.92 -3.79
N LEU A 66 -0.86 -7.14 -2.58
CA LEU A 66 0.55 -7.02 -2.24
C LEU A 66 1.39 -8.05 -3.00
N ARG A 67 2.35 -7.57 -3.79
CA ARG A 67 3.28 -8.38 -4.60
C ARG A 67 4.72 -8.31 -4.10
N ALA A 68 5.09 -7.23 -3.41
CA ALA A 68 6.39 -7.08 -2.78
C ALA A 68 6.28 -6.18 -1.55
N VAL A 69 7.07 -6.47 -0.52
CA VAL A 69 7.25 -5.62 0.67
C VAL A 69 8.74 -5.62 1.03
N ARG A 70 9.30 -4.43 1.26
CA ARG A 70 10.72 -4.19 1.51
C ARG A 70 10.87 -3.19 2.66
N PRO A 71 10.93 -3.65 3.91
CA PRO A 71 11.18 -2.79 5.06
C PRO A 71 12.64 -2.33 5.10
N MET A 72 12.87 -1.05 5.42
CA MET A 72 14.20 -0.45 5.53
C MET A 72 14.23 0.51 6.74
N GLY A 73 14.21 -0.03 7.95
CA GLY A 73 14.17 0.76 9.18
C GLY A 73 12.87 1.56 9.28
N LYS A 74 12.95 2.91 9.26
CA LYS A 74 11.79 3.81 9.41
C LYS A 74 10.96 4.01 8.14
N ILE A 75 11.29 3.30 7.06
CA ILE A 75 10.52 3.33 5.81
C ILE A 75 10.21 1.91 5.33
N THR A 76 9.17 1.76 4.53
CA THR A 76 8.85 0.51 3.85
C THR A 76 8.37 0.80 2.45
N PHE A 77 8.95 0.13 1.46
CA PHE A 77 8.43 0.13 0.10
C PHE A 77 7.59 -1.12 -0.11
N ALA A 78 6.42 -0.98 -0.71
CA ALA A 78 5.60 -2.09 -1.14
C ALA A 78 5.16 -1.91 -2.58
N HIS A 79 4.75 -2.99 -3.23
CA HIS A 79 4.05 -2.92 -4.51
C HIS A 79 2.71 -3.59 -4.40
N ILE A 80 1.69 -2.90 -4.88
CA ILE A 80 0.38 -3.48 -5.10
C ILE A 80 0.11 -3.65 -6.59
N GLU A 81 -0.65 -4.68 -6.93
CA GLU A 81 -1.14 -4.97 -8.26
C GLU A 81 -2.66 -5.02 -8.23
N ASP A 82 -3.29 -4.18 -9.05
CA ASP A 82 -4.73 -4.18 -9.27
C ASP A 82 -5.06 -4.75 -10.66
N GLY A 83 -6.30 -4.55 -11.14
CA GLY A 83 -6.72 -5.07 -12.44
C GLY A 83 -6.12 -4.34 -13.66
N GLU A 84 -5.52 -3.16 -13.47
CA GLU A 84 -5.00 -2.31 -14.54
C GLU A 84 -3.47 -2.15 -14.48
N GLY A 85 -2.82 -2.57 -13.40
CA GLY A 85 -1.37 -2.63 -13.37
C GLY A 85 -0.79 -2.72 -11.97
N ARG A 86 0.45 -2.25 -11.86
CA ARG A 86 1.24 -2.26 -10.63
C ARG A 86 1.67 -0.85 -10.28
N ILE A 87 1.71 -0.56 -8.98
CA ILE A 87 2.15 0.72 -8.44
C ILE A 87 2.91 0.53 -7.13
N GLN A 88 3.91 1.38 -6.91
CA GLN A 88 4.68 1.38 -5.68
C GLN A 88 3.96 2.18 -4.59
N LEU A 89 4.04 1.68 -3.36
CA LEU A 89 3.65 2.36 -2.14
C LEU A 89 4.92 2.68 -1.35
N PHE A 90 4.95 3.86 -0.73
CA PHE A 90 6.02 4.29 0.15
C PHE A 90 5.42 4.66 1.52
N PHE A 91 5.83 3.93 2.55
CA PHE A 91 5.41 4.19 3.91
C PHE A 91 6.58 4.74 4.72
N ARG A 92 6.32 5.74 5.56
CA ARG A 92 7.31 6.33 6.47
C ARG A 92 6.76 6.43 7.88
N ALA A 93 7.55 5.99 8.85
CA ALA A 93 7.15 5.95 10.25
C ALA A 93 6.77 7.33 10.81
N ASN A 94 7.44 8.40 10.35
CA ASN A 94 7.11 9.76 10.78
C ASN A 94 5.70 10.21 10.35
N ASP A 95 5.17 9.63 9.26
CA ASP A 95 3.87 10.02 8.70
C ASP A 95 2.75 9.11 9.21
N LEU A 96 3.03 7.82 9.40
CA LEU A 96 2.05 6.82 9.86
C LEU A 96 2.08 6.52 11.37
N GLY A 97 3.20 6.79 12.03
CA GLY A 97 3.55 6.25 13.35
C GLY A 97 4.37 4.95 13.24
N GLU A 98 5.35 4.78 14.13
CA GLU A 98 6.22 3.59 14.18
C GLU A 98 5.41 2.30 14.39
N GLU A 99 4.43 2.32 15.30
CA GLU A 99 3.58 1.15 15.60
C GLU A 99 2.77 0.67 14.39
N LYS A 100 2.24 1.60 13.58
CA LYS A 100 1.46 1.23 12.38
C LYS A 100 2.35 0.67 11.29
N LEU A 101 3.54 1.24 11.10
CA LEU A 101 4.50 0.71 10.13
C LEU A 101 4.99 -0.68 10.53
N ASP A 102 5.28 -0.89 11.82
CA ASP A 102 5.66 -2.19 12.35
C ASP A 102 4.53 -3.21 12.21
N LEU A 103 3.29 -2.84 12.55
CA LEU A 103 2.11 -3.68 12.33
C LEU A 103 1.96 -4.06 10.85
N PHE A 104 2.12 -3.10 9.93
CA PHE A 104 2.09 -3.39 8.50
C PHE A 104 3.14 -4.45 8.11
N ASN A 105 4.38 -4.27 8.57
CA ASN A 105 5.48 -5.15 8.22
C ASN A 105 5.36 -6.58 8.75
N ARG A 106 4.71 -6.77 9.91
CA ARG A 106 4.60 -8.10 10.55
C ARG A 106 3.29 -8.82 10.24
N ALA A 107 2.19 -8.09 10.08
CA ALA A 107 0.85 -8.67 9.97
C ALA A 107 0.31 -8.80 8.53
N PHE A 108 0.95 -8.17 7.53
CA PHE A 108 0.55 -8.28 6.13
C PHE A 108 1.52 -9.16 5.35
N ASP A 109 0.99 -10.02 4.48
CA ASP A 109 1.74 -10.96 3.66
C ASP A 109 1.55 -10.71 2.16
N LEU A 110 2.47 -11.30 1.37
CA LEU A 110 2.29 -11.36 -0.08
C LEU A 110 1.00 -12.12 -0.42
N GLY A 111 0.25 -11.54 -1.36
CA GLY A 111 -1.05 -12.05 -1.76
C GLY A 111 -2.24 -11.41 -1.05
N ASP A 112 -2.02 -10.68 0.04
CA ASP A 112 -3.09 -9.97 0.74
C ASP A 112 -3.53 -8.73 -0.06
N PHE A 113 -4.80 -8.35 0.06
CA PHE A 113 -5.31 -7.12 -0.54
C PHE A 113 -5.24 -5.99 0.49
N VAL A 114 -4.70 -4.85 0.08
CA VAL A 114 -4.60 -3.66 0.92
C VAL A 114 -5.20 -2.45 0.22
N GLN A 115 -5.60 -1.47 1.02
CA GLN A 115 -5.93 -0.13 0.58
C GLN A 115 -4.93 0.85 1.18
N ALA A 116 -4.44 1.79 0.37
CA ALA A 116 -3.58 2.89 0.80
C ALA A 116 -4.10 4.20 0.25
N SER A 117 -4.06 5.26 1.07
CA SER A 117 -4.50 6.61 0.72
C SER A 117 -3.34 7.56 0.94
N GLY A 118 -3.14 8.48 0.00
CA GLY A 118 -1.96 9.32 0.00
C GLY A 118 -1.93 10.27 -1.20
N PHE A 119 -0.73 10.69 -1.57
CA PHE A 119 -0.50 11.51 -2.75
C PHE A 119 0.55 10.89 -3.67
N MET A 120 0.38 11.11 -4.97
CA MET A 120 1.34 10.62 -5.96
C MET A 120 2.60 11.49 -5.97
N PHE A 121 3.75 10.84 -6.04
CA PHE A 121 5.05 11.50 -6.23
C PHE A 121 6.01 10.63 -7.04
N ARG A 122 7.12 11.24 -7.47
CA ARG A 122 8.23 10.55 -8.13
C ARG A 122 9.33 10.25 -7.14
N THR A 123 9.73 8.99 -7.04
CA THR A 123 10.93 8.62 -6.26
C THR A 123 12.22 8.99 -7.01
N ARG A 124 13.37 8.89 -6.33
CA ARG A 124 14.69 9.16 -6.95
C ARG A 124 15.04 8.21 -8.10
N THR A 125 14.41 7.04 -8.16
CA THR A 125 14.54 6.08 -9.26
C THR A 125 13.54 6.33 -10.39
N SER A 126 12.89 7.50 -10.40
CA SER A 126 11.90 7.92 -11.39
C SER A 126 10.63 7.06 -11.44
N GLU A 127 10.33 6.29 -10.38
CA GLU A 127 9.12 5.47 -10.30
C GLU A 127 7.98 6.27 -9.64
N ALA A 128 6.81 6.30 -10.30
CA ALA A 128 5.58 6.87 -9.77
C ALA A 128 5.11 6.05 -8.56
N THR A 129 4.93 6.71 -7.42
CA THR A 129 4.74 6.08 -6.12
C THR A 129 3.66 6.81 -5.34
N LEU A 130 2.87 6.07 -4.57
CA LEU A 130 1.97 6.63 -3.56
C LEU A 130 2.71 6.79 -2.24
N HIS A 131 2.83 8.02 -1.73
CA HIS A 131 3.32 8.32 -0.38
C HIS A 131 2.19 8.24 0.64
#